data_AF-A0A352S9G1-F1
#
_entry.id   AF-A0A352S9G1-F1
#
_cell.length_a   1.000
_cell.length_b   1.000
_cell.length_c   1.000
_cell.angle_alpha   90.00
_cell.angle_beta   90.00
_cell.angle_gamma   90.00
#
_symmetry.space_group_name_H-M   'P 1'
#
loop_
_entity.id
_entity.type
_entity.pdbx_description
1 polymer ?
#
loop_
_entity_poly.entity_id
_entity_poly.type
_entity_poly.pdbx_seq_one_letter_code
_entity_poly.pdbx_strand_id
1 'polypeptide(L)'
;MPTAIPESEFGPPRVWIARRRWSLAMAFPLVAVMFGAVSPAHAQKRNPSEVPSAPVVQLIVKESGAIRSAAAINGRGDEMRRIQQWSAAALQPLTSKRVMSGGARILRLSTPLTASDAAAVAQRLRATGAFDYVDVDYRIHVAGVAANDTYLSQQWNLSPATSSRGGADVLAAWQRMPTGGSVTVAVVDTGITAHEDLDASRLAAGYDFLIAETLTTTADAKTGKFLPTGFVKNDGIADRDTDPSDPGDWVTADDATNYPDLCGPAVPSSWHGTYVSGIIAATRGNGLGIAGITPFARIS
;
A
#
# COMPACT_ATOMS: atom_id res chain seq x y z
N MET A 1 19.48 -32.28 10.86
CA MET A 1 19.26 -31.91 9.45
C MET A 1 17.79 -32.17 9.16
N PRO A 2 16.95 -31.16 8.88
CA PRO A 2 15.59 -31.44 8.43
C PRO A 2 15.62 -31.71 6.93
N THR A 3 15.09 -32.87 6.56
CA THR A 3 14.87 -33.36 5.20
C THR A 3 13.86 -32.48 4.47
N ALA A 4 14.17 -32.13 3.23
CA ALA A 4 13.32 -31.35 2.33
C ALA A 4 12.01 -32.10 2.03
N ILE A 5 10.90 -31.36 2.05
CA ILE A 5 9.60 -31.79 1.53
C ILE A 5 9.68 -31.74 0.00
N PRO A 6 9.29 -32.79 -0.74
CA PRO A 6 9.38 -32.79 -2.19
C PRO A 6 8.37 -31.82 -2.83
N GLU A 7 8.85 -30.97 -3.75
CA GLU A 7 8.07 -30.11 -4.64
C GLU A 7 7.20 -30.95 -5.59
N SER A 8 5.97 -31.30 -5.21
CA SER A 8 5.06 -32.02 -6.11
C SER A 8 3.59 -31.55 -6.13
N GLU A 9 3.23 -30.42 -5.52
CA GLU A 9 1.83 -29.96 -5.49
C GLU A 9 1.47 -28.84 -6.49
N PHE A 10 2.28 -28.58 -7.50
CA PHE A 10 1.84 -27.79 -8.65
C PHE A 10 1.26 -28.71 -9.74
N GLY A 11 -0.02 -29.04 -9.60
CA GLY A 11 -0.81 -29.66 -10.65
C GLY A 11 -0.83 -28.79 -11.93
N PRO A 12 -0.94 -29.39 -13.12
CA PRO A 12 -0.96 -28.64 -14.38
C PRO A 12 -2.18 -27.69 -14.45
N PRO A 13 -2.09 -26.57 -15.19
CA PRO A 13 -3.20 -25.64 -15.39
C PRO A 13 -4.39 -26.38 -16.02
N ARG A 14 -5.57 -26.22 -15.40
CA ARG A 14 -6.82 -26.89 -15.77
C ARG A 14 -7.70 -25.92 -16.53
N VAL A 15 -8.09 -26.27 -17.75
CA VAL A 15 -8.86 -25.43 -18.71
C VAL A 15 -10.14 -26.21 -19.07
N TRP A 16 -11.29 -25.53 -19.35
CA TRP A 16 -12.69 -26.05 -19.38
C TRP A 16 -13.56 -25.63 -20.61
N ILE A 17 -14.78 -26.20 -20.84
CA ILE A 17 -15.83 -25.95 -21.92
C ILE A 17 -17.20 -25.54 -21.36
N ALA A 18 -17.93 -24.61 -22.03
CA ALA A 18 -19.41 -24.68 -22.15
C ALA A 18 -20.00 -24.20 -23.51
N ARG A 19 -21.20 -24.73 -23.88
CA ARG A 19 -21.97 -24.44 -25.13
C ARG A 19 -23.19 -23.50 -24.92
N ARG A 20 -23.49 -22.73 -25.98
CA ARG A 20 -24.55 -21.70 -26.18
C ARG A 20 -26.00 -22.07 -25.85
N ARG A 21 -26.77 -21.08 -25.35
CA ARG A 21 -28.22 -20.87 -25.66
C ARG A 21 -28.56 -19.37 -25.79
N TRP A 22 -29.59 -19.07 -26.59
CA TRP A 22 -30.01 -17.75 -27.08
C TRP A 22 -30.80 -16.89 -26.07
N SER A 23 -30.55 -15.57 -26.15
CA SER A 23 -31.40 -14.36 -26.00
C SER A 23 -32.64 -14.36 -25.08
N LEU A 24 -32.77 -13.37 -24.16
CA LEU A 24 -33.45 -12.07 -24.37
C LEU A 24 -33.59 -11.27 -23.04
N ALA A 25 -33.83 -9.96 -23.19
CA ALA A 25 -34.41 -8.98 -22.25
C ALA A 25 -33.46 -8.12 -21.38
N MET A 26 -33.12 -6.95 -21.93
CA MET A 26 -32.75 -5.73 -21.21
C MET A 26 -33.87 -5.27 -20.27
N ALA A 27 -33.51 -4.86 -19.06
CA ALA A 27 -34.29 -3.94 -18.24
C ALA A 27 -33.33 -2.96 -17.54
N PHE A 28 -33.38 -1.68 -17.92
CA PHE A 28 -32.72 -0.59 -17.21
C PHE A 28 -33.68 -0.01 -16.15
N PRO A 29 -33.25 0.17 -14.90
CA PRO A 29 -33.86 1.16 -14.02
C PRO A 29 -32.98 2.41 -13.90
N LEU A 30 -33.64 3.55 -14.15
CA LEU A 30 -33.22 4.90 -13.79
C LEU A 30 -33.09 5.01 -12.26
N VAL A 31 -31.97 5.52 -11.73
CA VAL A 31 -31.89 6.03 -10.35
C VAL A 31 -31.13 7.34 -10.30
N ALA A 32 -31.71 8.29 -9.57
CA ALA A 32 -31.45 9.73 -9.56
C ALA A 32 -30.12 10.14 -8.91
N VAL A 33 -29.49 11.17 -9.47
CA VAL A 33 -28.33 11.86 -8.91
C VAL A 33 -28.81 12.85 -7.83
N MET A 34 -28.56 12.54 -6.56
CA MET A 34 -28.67 13.49 -5.45
C MET A 34 -27.33 14.22 -5.28
N PHE A 35 -27.32 15.54 -5.53
CA PHE A 35 -26.22 16.42 -5.17
C PHE A 35 -26.22 16.67 -3.66
N GLY A 36 -25.39 15.94 -2.91
CA GLY A 36 -25.08 16.23 -1.51
C GLY A 36 -24.02 17.33 -1.41
N ALA A 37 -24.36 18.46 -0.80
CA ALA A 37 -23.42 19.54 -0.50
C ALA A 37 -22.34 19.05 0.48
N VAL A 38 -21.08 19.07 0.05
CA VAL A 38 -19.93 18.85 0.93
C VAL A 38 -19.65 20.14 1.69
N SER A 39 -19.98 20.16 2.98
CA SER A 39 -19.51 21.19 3.90
C SER A 39 -17.98 21.15 3.97
N PRO A 40 -17.27 22.29 3.98
CA PRO A 40 -15.83 22.30 4.17
C PRO A 40 -15.51 21.73 5.55
N ALA A 41 -14.67 20.69 5.56
CA ALA A 41 -14.14 20.09 6.77
C ALA A 41 -13.51 21.18 7.65
N HIS A 42 -14.12 21.43 8.80
CA HIS A 42 -13.49 22.21 9.85
C HIS A 42 -12.23 21.46 10.29
N ALA A 43 -11.07 22.06 10.06
CA ALA A 43 -9.81 21.59 10.62
C ALA A 43 -9.94 21.59 12.15
N GLN A 44 -10.17 20.41 12.71
CA GLN A 44 -10.18 20.19 14.15
C GLN A 44 -8.76 20.48 14.65
N LYS A 45 -8.61 21.50 15.51
CA LYS A 45 -7.34 21.80 16.18
C LYS A 45 -6.89 20.53 16.91
N ARG A 46 -5.79 19.92 16.46
CA ARG A 46 -5.15 18.80 17.18
C ARG A 46 -4.78 19.23 18.59
N ASN A 47 -5.01 18.34 19.55
CA ASN A 47 -4.58 18.52 20.93
C ASN A 47 -3.05 18.71 21.00
N PRO A 48 -2.53 19.65 21.81
CA PRO A 48 -1.09 19.91 21.95
C PRO A 48 -0.25 18.77 22.56
N SER A 49 -0.87 17.61 22.84
CA SER A 49 -0.26 16.53 23.63
C SER A 49 0.34 15.40 22.81
N GLU A 50 0.17 15.37 21.48
CA GLU A 50 0.93 14.46 20.61
C GLU A 50 2.33 15.01 20.36
N VAL A 51 3.17 14.87 21.38
CA VAL A 51 4.59 15.13 21.24
C VAL A 51 5.19 14.05 20.31
N PRO A 52 5.81 14.40 19.17
CA PRO A 52 6.40 13.42 18.27
C PRO A 52 7.44 12.56 19.02
N SER A 53 7.35 11.24 18.89
CA SER A 53 8.25 10.29 19.57
C SER A 53 9.66 10.23 18.96
N ALA A 54 9.85 10.82 17.78
CA ALA A 54 11.15 10.87 17.12
C ALA A 54 12.09 11.86 17.83
N PRO A 55 13.37 11.49 18.02
CA PRO A 55 14.33 12.38 18.64
C PRO A 55 14.58 13.61 17.75
N VAL A 56 14.56 14.78 18.37
CA VAL A 56 14.81 16.07 17.72
C VAL A 56 16.32 16.27 17.59
N VAL A 57 16.77 16.62 16.40
CA VAL A 57 18.20 16.86 16.12
C VAL A 57 18.51 18.29 15.69
N GLN A 58 17.48 19.11 15.43
CA GLN A 58 17.66 20.47 14.93
C GLN A 58 16.52 21.40 15.34
N LEU A 59 16.80 22.70 15.30
CA LEU A 59 15.89 23.81 15.57
C LEU A 59 15.88 24.75 14.36
N ILE A 60 14.76 25.40 14.09
CA ILE A 60 14.63 26.46 13.09
C ILE A 60 14.53 27.79 13.85
N VAL A 61 15.46 28.71 13.59
CA VAL A 61 15.53 30.00 14.28
C VAL A 61 15.46 31.15 13.30
N LYS A 62 14.87 32.27 13.72
CA LYS A 62 14.96 33.55 13.00
C LYS A 62 15.33 34.64 14.00
N GLU A 63 16.44 35.32 13.73
CA GLU A 63 16.94 36.40 14.59
C GLU A 63 16.09 37.67 14.47
N SER A 64 15.84 38.34 15.60
CA SER A 64 15.15 39.63 15.64
C SER A 64 15.99 40.73 15.00
N GLY A 65 15.39 41.52 14.11
CA GLY A 65 16.06 42.66 13.47
C GLY A 65 16.93 42.32 12.25
N ALA A 66 16.87 41.09 11.75
CA ALA A 66 17.57 40.67 10.54
C ALA A 66 16.75 40.95 9.26
N ILE A 67 16.49 42.22 8.93
CA ILE A 67 16.47 42.64 7.52
C ILE A 67 17.88 43.17 7.21
N ARG A 68 18.83 42.24 7.08
CA ARG A 68 20.12 42.53 6.46
C ARG A 68 20.38 41.43 5.45
N SER A 69 20.65 41.86 4.22
CA SER A 69 20.89 41.02 3.05
C SER A 69 21.90 39.91 3.36
N ALA A 70 21.75 38.75 2.71
CA ALA A 70 22.62 37.57 2.88
C ALA A 70 24.14 37.89 2.78
N ALA A 71 24.51 39.01 2.14
CA ALA A 71 25.86 39.53 2.07
C ALA A 71 26.45 39.99 3.43
N ALA A 72 25.64 40.39 4.41
CA ALA A 72 26.10 40.85 5.73
C ALA A 72 26.37 39.72 6.74
N ILE A 73 26.08 38.46 6.36
CA ILE A 73 26.22 37.28 7.23
C ILE A 73 27.63 36.62 7.08
N ASN A 74 28.45 37.09 6.13
CA ASN A 74 29.69 36.42 5.71
C ASN A 74 30.95 36.76 6.53
N GLY A 75 30.84 37.41 7.68
CA GLY A 75 31.92 37.46 8.67
C GLY A 75 31.98 36.13 9.43
N ARG A 76 32.80 35.16 8.99
CA ARG A 76 32.98 33.86 9.68
C ARG A 76 33.19 34.02 11.20
N GLY A 77 33.90 35.08 11.62
CA GLY A 77 34.12 35.40 13.04
C GLY A 77 32.85 35.83 13.80
N ASP A 78 31.99 36.63 13.18
CA ASP A 78 30.74 37.10 13.81
C ASP A 78 29.68 36.00 13.87
N GLU A 79 29.66 35.11 12.89
CA GLU A 79 28.83 33.90 12.94
C GLU A 79 29.27 32.98 14.08
N MET A 80 30.57 32.71 14.23
CA MET A 80 31.08 31.88 15.33
C MET A 80 30.74 32.47 16.70
N ARG A 81 30.89 33.79 16.88
CA ARG A 81 30.52 34.47 18.14
C ARG A 81 29.03 34.33 18.46
N ARG A 82 28.16 34.49 17.46
CA ARG A 82 26.70 34.30 17.62
C ARG A 82 26.35 32.86 18.01
N ILE A 83 26.89 31.89 17.30
CA ILE A 83 26.65 30.46 17.60
C ILE A 83 27.14 30.13 19.01
N GLN A 84 28.26 30.69 19.45
CA GLN A 84 28.78 30.48 20.80
C GLN A 84 27.86 31.10 21.87
N GLN A 85 27.34 32.31 21.63
CA GLN A 85 26.34 32.94 22.51
C GLN A 85 25.05 32.11 22.59
N TRP A 86 24.55 31.61 21.46
CA TRP A 86 23.36 30.75 21.45
C TRP A 86 23.62 29.40 22.09
N SER A 87 24.82 28.84 21.93
CA SER A 87 25.21 27.60 22.61
C SER A 87 25.21 27.78 24.13
N ALA A 88 25.73 28.91 24.60
CA ALA A 88 25.69 29.26 26.03
C ALA A 88 24.24 29.41 26.54
N ALA A 89 23.38 30.12 25.81
CA ALA A 89 21.97 30.26 26.17
C ALA A 89 21.20 28.92 26.12
N ALA A 90 21.51 28.07 25.15
CA ALA A 90 20.92 26.74 25.02
C ALA A 90 21.41 25.75 26.08
N LEU A 91 22.48 26.08 26.81
CA LEU A 91 23.22 25.20 27.74
C LEU A 91 23.75 23.94 27.05
N GLN A 92 24.04 24.03 25.75
CA GLN A 92 24.63 22.94 24.98
C GLN A 92 25.28 23.48 23.70
N PRO A 93 26.26 22.76 23.12
CA PRO A 93 26.81 23.14 21.83
C PRO A 93 25.77 23.12 20.72
N LEU A 94 25.68 24.21 19.96
CA LEU A 94 24.89 24.32 18.74
C LEU A 94 25.82 24.52 17.55
N THR A 95 25.42 24.02 16.39
CA THR A 95 26.12 24.30 15.12
C THR A 95 25.17 24.84 14.08
N SER A 96 25.62 25.83 13.30
CA SER A 96 24.88 26.35 12.16
C SER A 96 24.95 25.35 11.02
N LYS A 97 23.80 24.84 10.57
CA LYS A 97 23.72 23.90 9.44
C LYS A 97 23.54 24.62 8.12
N ARG A 98 22.58 25.55 8.06
CA ARG A 98 22.23 26.29 6.84
C ARG A 98 21.37 27.52 7.14
N VAL A 99 21.59 28.59 6.39
CA VAL A 99 20.68 29.74 6.29
C VAL A 99 19.61 29.49 5.21
N MET A 100 18.36 29.81 5.52
CA MET A 100 17.18 29.62 4.68
C MET A 100 16.77 30.93 4.00
N SER A 101 15.95 30.83 2.95
CA SER A 101 15.28 32.00 2.37
C SER A 101 14.39 32.68 3.43
N GLY A 102 14.43 34.01 3.52
CA GLY A 102 13.65 34.77 4.51
C GLY A 102 14.36 35.01 5.86
N GLY A 103 15.67 34.73 5.95
CA GLY A 103 16.49 35.08 7.11
C GLY A 103 16.44 34.08 8.28
N ALA A 104 15.70 32.99 8.13
CA ALA A 104 15.70 31.89 9.08
C ALA A 104 16.96 31.00 8.93
N ARG A 105 17.28 30.20 9.94
CA ARG A 105 18.46 29.35 10.00
C ARG A 105 18.15 28.03 10.70
N ILE A 106 18.81 26.97 10.28
CA ILE A 106 18.78 25.68 10.97
C ILE A 106 19.99 25.57 11.91
N LEU A 107 19.72 25.39 13.21
CA LEU A 107 20.70 25.06 14.23
C LEU A 107 20.62 23.57 14.55
N ARG A 108 21.76 22.88 14.57
CA ARG A 108 21.84 21.46 14.91
C ARG A 108 22.25 21.30 16.37
N LEU A 109 21.53 20.42 17.07
CA LEU A 109 21.81 20.01 18.45
C LEU A 109 23.02 19.05 18.46
N SER A 110 23.87 19.13 19.47
CA SER A 110 25.04 18.23 19.60
C SER A 110 24.65 16.78 19.81
N THR A 111 23.53 16.55 20.48
CA THR A 111 22.95 15.22 20.72
C THR A 111 21.46 15.25 20.36
N PRO A 112 20.88 14.14 19.87
CA PRO A 112 19.44 14.04 19.70
C PRO A 112 18.74 14.20 21.06
N LEU A 113 17.70 15.02 21.12
CA LEU A 113 16.94 15.32 22.33
C LEU A 113 15.51 14.78 22.24
N THR A 114 14.88 14.53 23.39
CA THR A 114 13.43 14.37 23.42
C THR A 114 12.76 15.68 22.99
N ALA A 115 11.52 15.60 22.53
CA ALA A 115 10.79 16.79 22.13
C ALA A 115 10.51 17.77 23.28
N SER A 116 10.38 17.29 24.53
CA SER A 116 10.31 18.16 25.72
C SER A 116 11.63 18.87 25.98
N ASP A 117 12.76 18.17 25.88
CA ASP A 117 14.08 18.77 26.11
C ASP A 117 14.41 19.79 25.01
N ALA A 118 14.11 19.46 23.75
CA ALA A 118 14.25 20.39 22.63
C ALA A 118 13.34 21.61 22.79
N ALA A 119 12.11 21.45 23.30
CA ALA A 119 11.22 22.56 23.60
C ALA A 119 11.80 23.46 24.71
N ALA A 120 12.42 22.88 25.74
CA ALA A 120 13.11 23.63 26.79
C ALA A 120 14.30 24.42 26.23
N VAL A 121 15.07 23.83 25.30
CA VAL A 121 16.16 24.52 24.60
C VAL A 121 15.63 25.68 23.77
N ALA A 122 14.57 25.44 22.99
CA ALA A 122 13.92 26.48 22.21
C ALA A 122 13.42 27.61 23.10
N GLN A 123 12.82 27.30 24.25
CA GLN A 123 12.37 28.29 25.23
C GLN A 123 13.54 29.12 25.79
N ARG A 124 14.68 28.51 26.14
CA ARG A 124 15.87 29.24 26.59
C ARG A 124 16.38 30.20 25.53
N LEU A 125 16.41 29.78 24.27
CA LEU A 125 16.79 30.65 23.16
C LEU A 125 15.79 31.80 22.97
N ARG A 126 14.48 31.54 23.01
CA ARG A 126 13.44 32.60 22.96
C ARG A 126 13.60 33.61 24.11
N ALA A 127 13.94 33.15 25.30
CA ALA A 127 14.14 34.00 26.48
C ALA A 127 15.30 35.00 26.36
N THR A 128 16.22 34.82 25.39
CA THR A 128 17.29 35.79 25.13
C THR A 128 16.80 37.09 24.49
N GLY A 129 15.59 37.10 23.92
CA GLY A 129 15.07 38.23 23.13
C GLY A 129 15.74 38.43 21.77
N ALA A 130 16.71 37.58 21.41
CA ALA A 130 17.47 37.69 20.16
C ALA A 130 16.74 37.11 18.93
N PHE A 131 15.56 36.51 19.10
CA PHE A 131 14.86 35.77 18.05
C PHE A 131 13.41 36.23 17.87
N ASP A 132 13.01 36.42 16.61
CA ASP A 132 11.60 36.57 16.21
C ASP A 132 10.85 35.28 16.55
N TYR A 133 11.47 34.13 16.23
CA TYR A 133 11.01 32.81 16.63
C TYR A 133 12.14 31.79 16.69
N VAL A 134 11.92 30.74 17.47
CA VAL A 134 12.76 29.54 17.57
C VAL A 134 11.82 28.36 17.64
N ASP A 135 11.72 27.54 16.62
CA ASP A 135 10.85 26.37 16.61
C ASP A 135 11.63 25.07 16.58
N VAL A 136 11.05 24.07 17.23
CA VAL A 136 11.57 22.71 17.22
C VAL A 136 11.24 22.09 15.87
N ASP A 137 12.26 21.59 15.16
CA ASP A 137 12.06 20.91 13.90
C ASP A 137 11.69 19.44 14.15
N TYR A 138 10.39 19.20 14.24
CA TYR A 138 9.86 17.87 14.44
C TYR A 138 9.94 17.05 13.16
N ARG A 139 10.51 15.85 13.27
CA ARG A 139 10.34 14.83 12.23
C ARG A 139 8.93 14.26 12.37
N ILE A 140 8.05 14.65 11.46
CA ILE A 140 6.68 14.11 11.39
C ILE A 140 6.72 12.87 10.48
N HIS A 141 6.22 11.75 10.99
CA HIS A 141 5.88 10.58 10.18
C HIS A 141 4.40 10.67 9.77
N VAL A 142 4.08 10.26 8.55
CA VAL A 142 2.68 10.16 8.13
C VAL A 142 1.98 9.15 9.05
N ALA A 143 0.90 9.56 9.71
CA ALA A 143 0.08 8.65 10.50
C ALA A 143 -0.52 7.60 9.53
N GLY A 144 -0.14 6.34 9.69
CA GLY A 144 -0.66 5.26 8.84
C GLY A 144 -2.17 5.11 9.02
N VAL A 145 -2.86 4.67 7.95
CA VAL A 145 -4.25 4.21 8.05
C VAL A 145 -4.30 3.10 9.09
N ALA A 146 -5.16 3.23 10.10
CA ALA A 146 -5.35 2.21 11.11
C ALA A 146 -5.81 0.92 10.43
N ALA A 147 -5.13 -0.18 10.71
CA ALA A 147 -5.51 -1.50 10.21
C ALA A 147 -6.63 -2.03 11.12
N ASN A 148 -7.87 -1.75 10.74
CA ASN A 148 -9.10 -2.14 11.46
C ASN A 148 -9.86 -3.27 10.75
N ASP A 149 -9.23 -3.91 9.77
CA ASP A 149 -9.78 -4.98 8.95
C ASP A 149 -10.18 -6.19 9.80
N THR A 150 -11.37 -6.73 9.56
CA THR A 150 -12.04 -7.67 10.49
C THR A 150 -11.20 -8.93 10.76
N TYR A 151 -10.51 -9.44 9.75
CA TYR A 151 -9.72 -10.68 9.81
C TYR A 151 -8.21 -10.45 9.82
N LEU A 152 -7.74 -9.20 10.01
CA LEU A 152 -6.30 -8.89 10.05
C LEU A 152 -5.54 -9.72 11.10
N SER A 153 -6.16 -9.95 12.25
CA SER A 153 -5.57 -10.75 13.34
C SER A 153 -5.32 -12.21 12.97
N GLN A 154 -5.98 -12.71 11.92
CA GLN A 154 -5.81 -14.07 11.40
C GLN A 154 -4.70 -14.16 10.34
N GLN A 155 -4.23 -13.02 9.81
CA GLN A 155 -3.19 -12.95 8.78
C GLN A 155 -1.78 -13.01 9.39
N TRP A 156 -1.44 -14.14 10.00
CA TRP A 156 -0.14 -14.40 10.62
C TRP A 156 1.04 -14.14 9.67
N ASN A 157 0.82 -14.31 8.37
CA ASN A 157 1.81 -14.11 7.30
C ASN A 157 2.26 -12.64 7.18
N LEU A 158 1.46 -11.68 7.66
CA LEU A 158 1.83 -10.25 7.66
C LEU A 158 2.70 -9.85 8.85
N SER A 159 2.68 -10.64 9.92
CA SER A 159 3.40 -10.37 11.16
C SER A 159 4.92 -10.48 11.00
N PRO A 160 5.71 -9.88 11.91
CA PRO A 160 7.16 -10.10 11.94
C PRO A 160 7.50 -11.55 12.28
N ALA A 161 8.60 -12.04 11.71
CA ALA A 161 9.12 -13.40 11.92
C ALA A 161 9.36 -13.74 13.41
N THR A 162 9.57 -12.73 14.26
CA THR A 162 9.74 -12.86 15.72
C THR A 162 8.45 -13.25 16.44
N SER A 163 7.29 -12.89 15.89
CA SER A 163 5.97 -13.21 16.44
C SER A 163 5.28 -14.36 15.71
N SER A 164 5.60 -14.57 14.43
CA SER A 164 5.06 -15.66 13.62
C SER A 164 6.15 -16.17 12.70
N ARG A 165 6.65 -17.39 12.94
CA ARG A 165 7.69 -18.00 12.10
C ARG A 165 7.20 -18.06 10.65
N GLY A 166 7.98 -17.53 9.71
CA GLY A 166 7.60 -17.45 8.29
C GLY A 166 6.81 -16.19 7.92
N GLY A 167 6.50 -15.31 8.88
CA GLY A 167 5.89 -14.01 8.61
C GLY A 167 6.83 -13.07 7.87
N ALA A 168 6.25 -12.25 6.98
CA ALA A 168 6.98 -11.39 6.06
C ALA A 168 7.29 -9.98 6.62
N ASP A 169 6.93 -9.70 7.87
CA ASP A 169 7.13 -8.39 8.53
C ASP A 169 6.53 -7.21 7.74
N VAL A 170 5.35 -7.43 7.17
CA VAL A 170 4.62 -6.43 6.37
C VAL A 170 4.12 -5.29 7.24
N LEU A 171 3.77 -5.55 8.50
CA LEU A 171 3.33 -4.52 9.45
C LEU A 171 4.39 -3.41 9.61
N ALA A 172 5.68 -3.77 9.72
CA ALA A 172 6.76 -2.79 9.78
C ALA A 172 7.04 -2.11 8.43
N ALA A 173 6.75 -2.77 7.31
CA ALA A 173 6.84 -2.16 5.98
C ALA A 173 5.79 -1.06 5.79
N TRP A 174 4.55 -1.29 6.23
CA TRP A 174 3.48 -0.29 6.20
C TRP A 174 3.80 0.96 7.01
N GLN A 175 4.48 0.83 8.15
CA GLN A 175 4.92 2.00 8.93
C GLN A 175 5.95 2.85 8.19
N ARG A 176 6.76 2.24 7.32
CA ARG A 176 7.77 2.94 6.50
C ARG A 176 7.16 3.52 5.23
N MET A 177 6.17 2.84 4.64
CA MET A 177 5.49 3.24 3.39
C MET A 177 3.96 3.21 3.57
N PRO A 178 3.37 4.20 4.27
CA PRO A 178 1.97 4.12 4.71
C PRO A 178 0.94 4.06 3.59
N THR A 179 1.24 4.68 2.46
CA THR A 179 0.38 4.75 1.26
C THR A 179 0.88 3.86 0.12
N GLY A 180 2.00 3.15 0.31
CA GLY A 180 2.69 2.47 -0.79
C GLY A 180 3.20 3.44 -1.88
N GLY A 181 3.81 2.87 -2.93
CA GLY A 181 4.09 3.57 -4.18
C GLY A 181 3.07 3.18 -5.26
N SER A 182 2.94 3.98 -6.32
CA SER A 182 2.09 3.64 -7.47
C SER A 182 2.68 2.48 -8.26
N VAL A 183 2.33 1.26 -7.87
CA VAL A 183 2.71 0.01 -8.54
C VAL A 183 1.46 -0.65 -9.08
N THR A 184 1.55 -1.18 -10.30
CA THR A 184 0.54 -2.08 -10.87
C THR A 184 1.09 -3.50 -10.87
N VAL A 185 0.33 -4.45 -10.35
CA VAL A 185 0.69 -5.87 -10.31
C VAL A 185 -0.27 -6.62 -11.21
N ALA A 186 0.25 -7.34 -12.20
CA ALA A 186 -0.55 -8.21 -13.05
C ALA A 186 -0.70 -9.59 -12.40
N VAL A 187 -1.92 -10.09 -12.31
CA VAL A 187 -2.26 -11.41 -11.77
C VAL A 187 -2.72 -12.29 -12.92
N VAL A 188 -1.84 -13.20 -13.36
CA VAL A 188 -2.16 -14.17 -14.41
C VAL A 188 -2.77 -15.40 -13.75
N ASP A 189 -4.11 -15.43 -13.68
CA ASP A 189 -4.87 -16.44 -12.93
C ASP A 189 -6.25 -16.66 -13.58
N THR A 190 -7.18 -17.24 -12.83
CA THR A 190 -8.58 -17.55 -13.21
C THR A 190 -9.46 -16.33 -13.51
N GLY A 191 -8.98 -15.13 -13.22
CA GLY A 191 -9.70 -13.87 -13.39
C GLY A 191 -9.99 -13.19 -12.05
N ILE A 192 -10.86 -12.19 -12.08
CA ILE A 192 -11.22 -11.40 -10.89
C ILE A 192 -12.73 -11.23 -10.78
N THR A 193 -13.27 -11.27 -9.56
CA THR A 193 -14.67 -10.95 -9.28
C THR A 193 -14.81 -9.60 -8.59
N ALA A 194 -16.01 -9.01 -8.68
CA ALA A 194 -16.34 -7.81 -7.94
C ALA A 194 -16.47 -8.16 -6.43
N HIS A 195 -15.41 -7.91 -5.68
CA HIS A 195 -15.34 -8.19 -4.24
C HIS A 195 -15.28 -6.89 -3.44
N GLU A 196 -16.07 -6.78 -2.36
CA GLU A 196 -16.18 -5.55 -1.56
C GLU A 196 -14.86 -5.08 -0.92
N ASP A 197 -13.97 -6.03 -0.67
CA ASP A 197 -12.66 -5.78 -0.09
C ASP A 197 -11.59 -5.38 -1.14
N LEU A 198 -11.95 -5.46 -2.43
CA LEU A 198 -11.13 -4.99 -3.55
C LEU A 198 -11.72 -3.69 -4.09
N ASP A 199 -10.97 -2.60 -3.94
CA ASP A 199 -11.37 -1.30 -4.46
C ASP A 199 -11.36 -1.29 -5.99
N ALA A 200 -12.55 -1.19 -6.59
CA ALA A 200 -12.74 -1.18 -8.03
C ALA A 200 -11.95 -0.05 -8.74
N SER A 201 -11.66 1.06 -8.07
CA SER A 201 -10.86 2.16 -8.64
C SER A 201 -9.38 1.79 -8.83
N ARG A 202 -8.93 0.74 -8.12
CA ARG A 202 -7.57 0.20 -8.20
C ARG A 202 -7.46 -0.97 -9.17
N LEU A 203 -8.56 -1.45 -9.73
CA LEU A 203 -8.52 -2.42 -10.80
C LEU A 203 -8.14 -1.70 -12.11
N ALA A 204 -7.01 -2.09 -12.68
CA ALA A 204 -6.59 -1.69 -14.01
C ALA A 204 -7.31 -2.54 -15.06
N ALA A 205 -7.28 -2.08 -16.31
CA ALA A 205 -7.79 -2.87 -17.41
C ALA A 205 -6.95 -4.15 -17.55
N GLY A 206 -7.60 -5.30 -17.36
CA GLY A 206 -7.02 -6.62 -17.60
C GLY A 206 -7.35 -7.13 -19.00
N TYR A 207 -7.12 -8.42 -19.22
CA TYR A 207 -7.42 -9.08 -20.48
C TYR A 207 -7.59 -10.59 -20.26
N ASP A 208 -8.56 -11.19 -20.94
CA ASP A 208 -8.72 -12.64 -20.96
C ASP A 208 -8.00 -13.24 -22.17
N PHE A 209 -7.02 -14.09 -21.89
CA PHE A 209 -6.18 -14.73 -22.89
C PHE A 209 -6.65 -16.14 -23.30
N LEU A 210 -7.68 -16.68 -22.65
CA LEU A 210 -8.19 -18.02 -22.92
C LEU A 210 -8.88 -18.07 -24.29
N ILE A 211 -8.60 -19.14 -25.05
CA ILE A 211 -9.18 -19.39 -26.36
C ILE A 211 -9.69 -20.82 -26.46
N ALA A 212 -10.74 -21.03 -27.26
CA ALA A 212 -11.39 -22.33 -27.51
C ALA A 212 -10.48 -23.41 -28.06
N GLU A 213 -9.40 -22.99 -28.70
CA GLU A 213 -8.50 -23.86 -29.44
C GLU A 213 -7.18 -24.12 -28.69
N THR A 214 -7.04 -23.58 -27.48
CA THR A 214 -5.84 -23.80 -26.65
C THR A 214 -5.64 -25.31 -26.49
N LEU A 215 -4.44 -25.79 -26.78
CA LEU A 215 -4.06 -27.20 -26.65
C LEU A 215 -4.91 -28.22 -27.47
N THR A 216 -5.64 -27.77 -28.49
CA THR A 216 -6.40 -28.68 -29.38
C THR A 216 -5.51 -29.34 -30.43
N THR A 217 -4.52 -28.61 -30.97
CA THR A 217 -3.56 -29.11 -31.96
C THR A 217 -2.16 -29.35 -31.40
N THR A 218 -1.92 -28.94 -30.15
CA THR A 218 -0.64 -29.08 -29.47
C THR A 218 -0.89 -29.60 -28.07
N ALA A 219 -0.33 -30.77 -27.74
CA ALA A 219 -0.49 -31.34 -26.42
C ALA A 219 0.16 -30.45 -25.35
N ASP A 220 -0.40 -30.46 -24.15
CA ASP A 220 0.25 -29.90 -22.97
C ASP A 220 1.63 -30.54 -22.78
N ALA A 221 2.68 -29.72 -22.68
CA ALA A 221 4.05 -30.21 -22.66
C ALA A 221 4.38 -31.06 -21.42
N LYS A 222 3.62 -30.90 -20.32
CA LYS A 222 3.85 -31.60 -19.06
C LYS A 222 3.10 -32.94 -19.00
N THR A 223 1.86 -32.97 -19.46
CA THR A 223 0.96 -34.12 -19.35
C THR A 223 0.81 -34.91 -20.65
N GLY A 224 1.19 -34.33 -21.79
CA GLY A 224 1.00 -34.91 -23.13
C GLY A 224 -0.47 -34.95 -23.57
N LYS A 225 -1.38 -34.29 -22.84
CA LYS A 225 -2.82 -34.32 -23.11
C LYS A 225 -3.24 -33.20 -24.07
N PHE A 226 -4.17 -33.51 -24.95
CA PHE A 226 -4.86 -32.54 -25.80
C PHE A 226 -6.19 -32.15 -25.15
N LEU A 227 -6.59 -30.90 -25.34
CA LEU A 227 -7.93 -30.47 -24.98
C LEU A 227 -8.91 -30.79 -26.13
N PRO A 228 -10.10 -31.34 -25.82
CA PRO A 228 -11.15 -31.53 -26.81
C PRO A 228 -11.59 -30.21 -27.46
N THR A 229 -11.97 -30.26 -28.74
CA THR A 229 -12.46 -29.08 -29.44
C THR A 229 -13.68 -28.49 -28.74
N GLY A 230 -13.59 -27.19 -28.46
CA GLY A 230 -14.62 -26.43 -27.77
C GLY A 230 -14.31 -26.11 -26.32
N PHE A 231 -13.15 -26.54 -25.75
CA PHE A 231 -12.56 -26.22 -24.40
C PHE A 231 -12.42 -24.70 -24.22
N VAL A 232 -13.56 -24.04 -23.95
CA VAL A 232 -13.76 -22.61 -23.65
C VAL A 232 -14.20 -22.31 -22.22
N LYS A 233 -13.73 -21.17 -21.72
CA LYS A 233 -14.18 -20.47 -20.51
C LYS A 233 -15.71 -20.32 -20.38
N ASN A 234 -16.17 -20.14 -19.14
CA ASN A 234 -17.59 -20.12 -18.75
C ASN A 234 -18.29 -18.76 -18.92
N ASP A 235 -17.69 -17.80 -19.62
CA ASP A 235 -18.27 -16.45 -19.84
C ASP A 235 -19.15 -16.37 -21.11
N GLY A 236 -19.19 -17.44 -21.90
CA GLY A 236 -19.95 -17.50 -23.15
C GLY A 236 -19.23 -16.92 -24.38
N ILE A 237 -17.96 -16.52 -24.24
CA ILE A 237 -17.10 -16.04 -25.33
C ILE A 237 -16.03 -17.10 -25.61
N ALA A 238 -15.92 -17.52 -26.86
CA ALA A 238 -15.03 -18.62 -27.23
C ALA A 238 -13.56 -18.20 -27.41
N ASP A 239 -13.29 -16.90 -27.54
CA ASP A 239 -11.97 -16.36 -27.85
C ASP A 239 -11.59 -15.31 -26.80
N ARG A 240 -10.39 -14.77 -26.94
CA ARG A 240 -9.87 -13.70 -26.09
C ARG A 240 -10.77 -12.47 -26.13
N ASP A 241 -10.85 -11.78 -25.02
CA ASP A 241 -11.50 -10.47 -24.94
C ASP A 241 -10.94 -9.62 -23.80
N THR A 242 -11.51 -8.43 -23.65
CA THR A 242 -11.06 -7.41 -22.70
C THR A 242 -11.71 -7.51 -21.32
N ASP A 243 -12.57 -8.51 -21.07
CA ASP A 243 -13.23 -8.72 -19.79
C ASP A 243 -12.47 -9.78 -18.97
N PRO A 244 -11.67 -9.39 -17.95
CA PRO A 244 -10.92 -10.33 -17.12
C PRO A 244 -11.76 -10.93 -15.99
N SER A 245 -13.10 -10.80 -16.04
CA SER A 245 -13.97 -11.31 -14.99
C SER A 245 -13.84 -12.82 -14.86
N ASP A 246 -13.79 -13.33 -13.63
CA ASP A 246 -13.83 -14.76 -13.37
C ASP A 246 -15.30 -15.25 -13.48
N PRO A 247 -15.68 -16.03 -14.51
CA PRO A 247 -17.02 -16.57 -14.61
C PRO A 247 -17.24 -17.77 -13.67
N GLY A 248 -16.19 -18.29 -13.04
CA GLY A 248 -16.15 -19.50 -12.24
C GLY A 248 -15.59 -20.71 -12.99
N ASP A 249 -14.66 -21.42 -12.34
CA ASP A 249 -13.97 -22.62 -12.83
C ASP A 249 -14.50 -23.94 -12.23
N TRP A 250 -15.79 -24.00 -11.88
CA TRP A 250 -16.38 -25.20 -11.29
C TRP A 250 -16.36 -26.38 -12.27
N VAL A 251 -16.40 -27.59 -11.71
CA VAL A 251 -16.47 -28.86 -12.46
C VAL A 251 -17.79 -29.53 -12.14
N THR A 252 -18.58 -29.84 -13.17
CA THR A 252 -19.84 -30.57 -12.98
C THR A 252 -19.59 -32.08 -12.87
N ALA A 253 -20.59 -32.82 -12.38
CA ALA A 253 -20.53 -34.29 -12.37
C ALA A 253 -20.46 -34.89 -13.79
N ASP A 254 -21.07 -34.22 -14.76
CA ASP A 254 -21.03 -34.65 -16.16
C ASP A 254 -19.63 -34.46 -16.73
N ASP A 255 -18.95 -33.34 -16.42
CA ASP A 255 -17.58 -33.13 -16.89
C ASP A 255 -16.61 -34.17 -16.30
N ALA A 256 -16.75 -34.45 -15.00
CA ALA A 256 -15.97 -35.47 -14.32
C ALA A 256 -16.17 -36.88 -14.92
N THR A 257 -17.40 -37.17 -15.39
CA THR A 257 -17.74 -38.45 -16.01
C THR A 257 -17.27 -38.54 -17.46
N ASN A 258 -17.43 -37.45 -18.23
CA ASN A 258 -17.11 -37.43 -19.67
C ASN A 258 -15.62 -37.21 -19.93
N TYR A 259 -14.90 -36.57 -19.01
CA TYR A 259 -13.50 -36.21 -19.17
C TYR A 259 -12.67 -36.53 -17.90
N PRO A 260 -12.70 -37.77 -17.39
CA PRO A 260 -12.09 -38.13 -16.10
C PRO A 260 -10.58 -37.85 -16.04
N ASP A 261 -9.90 -37.95 -17.18
CA ASP A 261 -8.48 -37.70 -17.30
C ASP A 261 -8.09 -36.21 -17.36
N LEU A 262 -9.03 -35.30 -17.61
CA LEU A 262 -8.78 -33.86 -17.69
C LEU A 262 -9.30 -33.13 -16.45
N CYS A 263 -10.45 -33.57 -15.96
CA CYS A 263 -11.33 -32.78 -15.13
C CYS A 263 -11.21 -33.10 -13.63
N GLY A 264 -10.89 -34.35 -13.27
CA GLY A 264 -10.97 -34.81 -11.89
C GLY A 264 -12.42 -34.80 -11.38
N PRO A 265 -12.64 -34.80 -10.04
CA PRO A 265 -13.98 -34.84 -9.47
C PRO A 265 -14.73 -33.52 -9.66
N ALA A 266 -16.06 -33.58 -9.55
CA ALA A 266 -16.90 -32.39 -9.47
C ALA A 266 -16.55 -31.53 -8.25
N VAL A 267 -16.32 -30.24 -8.46
CA VAL A 267 -15.87 -29.28 -7.44
C VAL A 267 -16.47 -27.90 -7.71
N PRO A 268 -16.74 -27.09 -6.67
CA PRO A 268 -17.13 -25.70 -6.84
C PRO A 268 -15.96 -24.84 -7.36
N SER A 269 -16.27 -23.62 -7.80
CA SER A 269 -15.25 -22.68 -8.25
C SER A 269 -14.25 -22.32 -7.15
N SER A 270 -13.00 -22.14 -7.55
CA SER A 270 -11.87 -21.79 -6.71
C SER A 270 -11.83 -20.29 -6.38
N TRP A 271 -12.27 -19.44 -7.32
CA TRP A 271 -12.09 -17.98 -7.25
C TRP A 271 -10.63 -17.57 -7.01
N HIS A 272 -9.70 -18.39 -7.51
CA HIS A 272 -8.30 -18.37 -7.12
C HIS A 272 -7.63 -17.01 -7.42
N GLY A 273 -7.94 -16.40 -8.57
CA GLY A 273 -7.37 -15.12 -8.97
C GLY A 273 -7.84 -13.96 -8.10
N THR A 274 -9.09 -14.00 -7.65
CA THR A 274 -9.61 -13.05 -6.64
C THR A 274 -8.91 -13.23 -5.30
N TYR A 275 -8.74 -14.48 -4.86
CA TYR A 275 -8.03 -14.80 -3.61
C TYR A 275 -6.58 -14.31 -3.63
N VAL A 276 -5.84 -14.59 -4.71
CA VAL A 276 -4.47 -14.12 -4.93
C VAL A 276 -4.42 -12.58 -4.96
N SER A 277 -5.37 -11.95 -5.67
CA SER A 277 -5.48 -10.48 -5.72
C SER A 277 -5.74 -9.87 -4.35
N GLY A 278 -6.54 -10.52 -3.50
CA GLY A 278 -6.78 -10.13 -2.11
C GLY A 278 -5.51 -10.15 -1.26
N ILE A 279 -4.70 -11.20 -1.36
CA ILE A 279 -3.40 -11.28 -0.66
C ILE A 279 -2.50 -10.11 -1.07
N ILE A 280 -2.52 -9.73 -2.34
CA ILE A 280 -1.68 -8.64 -2.86
C ILE A 280 -2.23 -7.29 -2.41
N ALA A 281 -3.51 -7.00 -2.63
CA ALA A 281 -4.03 -5.63 -2.60
C ALA A 281 -5.45 -5.45 -2.04
N ALA A 282 -5.95 -6.37 -1.20
CA ALA A 282 -7.14 -6.11 -0.38
C ALA A 282 -7.00 -4.79 0.39
N THR A 283 -8.11 -4.06 0.49
CA THR A 283 -8.15 -2.67 0.93
C THR A 283 -7.93 -2.58 2.44
N ARG A 284 -6.73 -2.17 2.86
CA ARG A 284 -6.43 -1.99 4.28
C ARG A 284 -7.17 -0.78 4.87
N GLY A 285 -7.81 -0.98 6.01
CA GLY A 285 -8.39 0.07 6.84
C GLY A 285 -9.84 0.43 6.50
N ASN A 286 -10.52 -0.40 5.71
CA ASN A 286 -11.94 -0.21 5.36
C ASN A 286 -12.90 -0.87 6.38
N GLY A 287 -12.38 -1.61 7.37
CA GLY A 287 -13.15 -2.35 8.36
C GLY A 287 -13.78 -3.65 7.86
N LEU A 288 -13.45 -4.08 6.63
CA LEU A 288 -13.93 -5.32 6.02
C LEU A 288 -12.80 -6.36 6.00
N GLY A 289 -13.17 -7.60 5.67
CA GLY A 289 -12.26 -8.66 5.24
C GLY A 289 -10.84 -8.65 5.82
N ILE A 290 -9.86 -8.63 4.91
CA ILE A 290 -8.43 -8.78 5.17
C ILE A 290 -7.67 -7.54 4.67
N ALA A 291 -6.38 -7.45 4.99
CA ALA A 291 -5.49 -6.46 4.38
C ALA A 291 -4.53 -7.11 3.38
N GLY A 292 -4.37 -6.50 2.22
CA GLY A 292 -3.36 -6.91 1.23
C GLY A 292 -1.96 -6.45 1.62
N ILE A 293 -0.93 -7.17 1.17
CA ILE A 293 0.48 -6.82 1.42
C ILE A 293 0.80 -5.40 0.94
N THR A 294 0.29 -5.03 -0.24
CA THR A 294 0.41 -3.72 -0.87
C THR A 294 -0.99 -3.15 -1.15
N PRO A 295 -1.70 -2.66 -0.11
CA PRO A 295 -3.13 -2.36 -0.15
C PRO A 295 -3.52 -1.15 -1.01
N PHE A 296 -2.55 -0.46 -1.61
CA PHE A 296 -2.75 0.68 -2.50
C PHE A 296 -2.24 0.42 -3.92
N ALA A 297 -1.71 -0.79 -4.19
CA ALA A 297 -1.35 -1.17 -5.55
C ALA A 297 -2.61 -1.27 -6.42
N ARG A 298 -2.39 -1.11 -7.72
CA ARG A 298 -3.36 -1.48 -8.74
C ARG A 298 -3.18 -2.94 -9.10
N ILE A 299 -4.28 -3.64 -9.34
CA ILE A 299 -4.30 -5.02 -9.84
C ILE A 299 -4.73 -5.00 -11.30
N SER A 300 -4.08 -5.81 -12.14
CA SER A 300 -4.42 -6.02 -13.54
C SER A 300 -4.54 -7.50 -13.87
#